data_AF-A0A1A8L7V0-F1
#
_entry.id   AF-A0A1A8L7V0-F1
#
_cell.length_a   1.000
_cell.length_b   1.000
_cell.length_c   1.000
_cell.angle_alpha   90.00
_cell.angle_beta   90.00
_cell.angle_gamma   90.00
#
_symmetry.space_group_name_H-M   'P 1'
#
loop_
_entity.id
_entity.type
_entity.pdbx_description
1 polymer ?
#
loop_
_entity_poly.entity_id
_entity_poly.type
_entity_poly.pdbx_seq_one_letter_code
_entity_poly.pdbx_strand_id
1 'polypeptide(L)'
;AYSSQKHLIGTVYQRWSMFTPLLEVCDSDGASIVRIQGSCCPWRCFSNQQFQIVSNIGEQVGTIWKKWPGFNVGHNMDHEYFGLE
;
A
#
# COMPACT_ATOMS: atom_id res chain seq x y z
N ALA A 1 2.87 8.72 -11.81
CA ALA A 1 1.58 9.32 -12.25
C ALA A 1 1.88 10.57 -13.08
N TYR A 2 1.07 10.88 -14.08
CA TYR A 2 1.21 12.09 -14.91
C TYR A 2 -0.03 12.96 -14.75
N SER A 3 0.15 14.28 -14.83
CA SER A 3 -0.96 15.25 -14.87
C SER A 3 -1.67 15.23 -16.23
N SER A 4 -2.81 15.91 -16.33
CA SER A 4 -3.54 16.10 -17.60
C SER A 4 -2.69 16.78 -18.68
N GLN A 5 -1.67 17.55 -18.28
CA GLN A 5 -0.71 18.22 -19.15
C GLN A 5 0.52 17.35 -19.47
N LYS A 6 0.53 16.07 -19.07
CA LYS A 6 1.65 15.13 -19.23
C LYS A 6 2.93 15.48 -18.46
N HIS A 7 2.85 16.28 -17.40
CA HIS A 7 3.96 16.43 -16.45
C HIS A 7 3.98 15.26 -15.47
N LEU A 8 5.17 14.70 -15.21
CA LEU A 8 5.35 13.68 -14.19
C LEU A 8 5.02 14.28 -12.81
N ILE A 9 4.11 13.65 -12.09
CA ILE A 9 3.73 14.03 -10.71
C ILE A 9 4.65 13.32 -9.71
N GLY A 10 5.02 12.08 -10.03
CA GLY A 10 5.84 11.24 -9.16
C GLY A 10 5.86 9.78 -9.61
N THR A 11 6.65 8.98 -8.92
CA THR A 11 6.87 7.56 -9.22
C THR A 11 6.65 6.70 -7.99
N VAL A 12 6.39 5.41 -8.21
CA VAL A 12 6.31 4.41 -7.14
C VAL A 12 7.29 3.31 -7.46
N TYR A 13 8.20 3.04 -6.54
CA TYR A 13 9.17 1.95 -6.66
C TYR A 13 8.74 0.80 -5.77
N GLN A 14 8.64 -0.39 -6.36
CA GLN A 14 8.54 -1.63 -5.60
C GLN A 14 9.94 -1.97 -5.07
N ARG A 15 10.12 -1.82 -3.75
CA ARG A 15 11.32 -2.24 -3.06
C ARG A 15 11.08 -3.63 -2.48
N TRP A 16 12.15 -4.40 -2.35
CA TRP A 16 12.07 -5.76 -1.83
C TRP A 16 12.75 -5.85 -0.47
N SER A 17 12.06 -6.49 0.47
CA SER A 17 12.61 -7.09 1.67
C SER A 17 12.11 -8.52 1.70
N MET A 18 12.90 -9.47 2.21
CA MET A 18 12.57 -10.90 2.16
C MET A 18 11.20 -11.24 2.75
N PHE A 19 10.67 -10.40 3.64
CA PHE A 19 9.42 -10.67 4.35
C PHE A 19 8.45 -9.49 4.38
N THR A 20 8.86 -8.30 3.93
CA THR A 20 8.05 -7.08 4.09
C THR A 20 7.82 -6.44 2.73
N PRO A 21 6.57 -6.35 2.26
CA PRO A 21 6.29 -5.57 1.06
C PRO A 21 6.56 -4.09 1.37
N LEU A 22 7.42 -3.46 0.56
CA LEU A 22 7.84 -2.08 0.71
C LEU A 22 7.62 -1.34 -0.61
N LEU A 23 6.79 -0.30 -0.59
CA LEU A 23 6.65 0.62 -1.71
C LEU A 23 7.24 1.96 -1.31
N GLU A 24 8.03 2.55 -2.19
CA GLU A 24 8.57 3.89 -2.00
C GLU A 24 7.89 4.84 -2.99
N VAL A 25 7.28 5.90 -2.47
CA VAL A 25 6.59 6.92 -3.28
C VAL A 25 7.52 8.11 -3.39
N CYS A 26 7.86 8.48 -4.62
CA CYS A 26 8.74 9.60 -4.92
C CYS A 26 7.98 10.73 -5.64
N ASP A 27 8.44 11.95 -5.47
CA ASP A 27 8.00 13.10 -6.25
C ASP A 27 8.51 13.07 -7.69
N SER A 28 8.23 14.13 -8.46
CA SER A 28 8.67 14.29 -9.84
C SER A 28 10.19 14.37 -10.00
N ASP A 29 10.90 14.82 -8.96
CA ASP A 29 12.36 14.96 -8.94
C ASP A 29 13.05 13.68 -8.47
N GLY A 30 12.26 12.67 -8.05
CA GLY A 30 12.71 11.37 -7.59
C GLY A 30 13.01 11.30 -6.10
N ALA A 31 12.75 12.36 -5.33
CA ALA A 31 12.91 12.34 -3.88
C ALA A 31 11.78 11.53 -3.23
N SER A 32 12.15 10.61 -2.33
CA SER A 32 11.17 9.86 -1.51
C SER A 32 10.33 10.84 -0.70
N ILE A 33 9.01 10.66 -0.70
CA ILE A 33 8.07 11.44 0.13
C ILE A 33 7.58 10.58 1.29
N VAL A 34 7.15 9.35 1.00
CA VAL A 34 6.65 8.37 1.97
C VAL A 34 6.99 6.96 1.54
N ARG A 35 6.98 6.04 2.50
CA ARG A 35 7.09 4.61 2.26
C ARG A 35 5.83 3.91 2.75
N ILE A 36 5.37 2.91 2.01
CA ILE A 36 4.24 2.06 2.38
C ILE A 36 4.81 0.71 2.76
N GLN A 37 4.58 0.30 4.01
CA GLN A 37 5.13 -0.91 4.61
C GLN A 37 3.99 -1.87 4.98
N GLY A 38 3.96 -3.06 4.40
CA GLY A 38 3.03 -4.10 4.87
C GLY A 38 3.61 -4.93 6.01
N SER A 39 2.83 -5.89 6.50
CA SER A 39 3.28 -6.81 7.54
C SER A 39 4.36 -7.78 7.03
N CYS A 40 5.19 -8.26 7.95
CA CYS A 40 6.28 -9.23 7.72
C CYS A 40 5.79 -10.63 7.25
N CYS A 41 4.48 -10.84 7.12
CA CYS A 41 3.89 -12.11 6.71
C CYS A 41 2.95 -11.90 5.51
N PRO A 42 3.44 -11.99 4.27
CA PRO A 42 2.60 -11.91 3.07
C PRO A 42 1.77 -13.19 2.83
N TRP A 43 1.74 -14.14 3.78
CA TRP A 43 0.88 -15.32 3.66
C TRP A 43 -0.57 -14.89 3.53
N ARG A 44 -1.22 -15.37 2.45
CA ARG A 44 -2.62 -15.12 2.06
C ARG A 44 -3.67 -15.58 3.09
N CYS A 45 -3.25 -15.97 4.29
CA CYS A 45 -4.09 -16.49 5.36
C CYS A 45 -4.77 -15.39 6.19
N PHE A 46 -4.34 -14.13 6.08
CA PHE A 46 -4.95 -13.03 6.82
C PHE A 46 -6.01 -12.32 5.98
N SER A 47 -7.27 -12.51 6.36
CA SER A 47 -8.45 -11.84 5.78
C SER A 47 -8.36 -10.31 5.87
N ASN A 48 -7.73 -9.81 6.93
CA ASN A 48 -7.51 -8.39 7.15
C ASN A 48 -6.01 -8.08 7.10
N GLN A 49 -5.64 -7.07 6.31
CA GLN A 49 -4.27 -6.60 6.17
C GLN A 49 -4.22 -5.09 6.37
N GLN A 50 -3.10 -4.61 6.90
CA GLN A 50 -2.81 -3.19 7.07
C GLN A 50 -1.44 -2.90 6.46
N PHE A 51 -1.33 -1.75 5.83
CA PHE A 51 -0.12 -1.22 5.25
C PHE A 51 0.11 0.18 5.83
N GLN A 52 1.21 0.32 6.55
CA GLN A 52 1.57 1.57 7.22
C GLN A 52 2.17 2.53 6.22
N ILE A 53 1.64 3.75 6.16
CA ILE A 53 2.25 4.85 5.43
C ILE A 53 3.17 5.57 6.41
N VAL A 54 4.47 5.53 6.15
CA VAL A 54 5.49 6.13 6.99
C VAL A 54 6.20 7.25 6.25
N SER A 55 6.48 8.35 6.95
CA SER A 55 7.29 9.45 6.44
C SER A 55 8.76 9.06 6.34
N ASN A 56 9.56 9.90 5.69
CA ASN A 56 11.01 9.69 5.58
C ASN A 56 11.74 9.65 6.93
N ILE A 57 11.18 10.28 7.97
CA ILE A 57 11.71 10.27 9.34
C ILE A 57 11.21 9.08 10.17
N GLY A 58 10.36 8.22 9.59
CA GLY A 58 9.85 7.00 10.22
C GLY A 58 8.54 7.17 10.99
N GLU A 59 7.94 8.35 10.98
CA GLU A 59 6.63 8.58 11.61
C GLU A 59 5.50 8.01 10.75
N GLN A 60 4.57 7.32 11.37
CA GLN A 60 3.35 6.85 10.70
C GLN A 60 2.44 8.05 10.42
N VAL A 61 2.09 8.25 9.15
CA VAL A 61 1.23 9.34 8.67
C VAL A 61 -0.14 8.86 8.21
N GLY A 62 -0.34 7.54 8.13
CA GLY A 62 -1.62 6.94 7.78
C GLY A 62 -1.53 5.43 7.61
N THR A 63 -2.67 4.80 7.37
CA THR A 63 -2.79 3.36 7.21
C THR A 63 -3.73 3.03 6.05
N ILE A 64 -3.27 2.20 5.12
CA ILE A 64 -4.14 1.56 4.14
C ILE A 64 -4.58 0.23 4.73
N TRP A 65 -5.87 -0.07 4.71
CA TRP A 65 -6.35 -1.38 5.14
C TRP A 65 -7.06 -2.10 4.01
N LYS A 66 -6.99 -3.43 4.08
CA LYS A 66 -7.66 -4.37 3.19
C LYS A 66 -8.43 -5.34 4.06
N LYS A 67 -9.72 -5.51 3.82
CA LYS A 67 -10.60 -6.39 4.58
C LYS A 67 -11.35 -7.33 3.65
N TRP A 68 -11.18 -8.61 3.86
CA TRP A 68 -11.99 -9.65 3.25
C TRP A 68 -13.08 -10.06 4.26
N PRO A 69 -14.38 -9.92 3.91
CA PRO A 69 -15.48 -10.15 4.84
C PRO A 69 -15.68 -11.62 5.24
N GLY A 70 -14.96 -12.55 4.60
CA GLY A 70 -15.09 -13.97 4.85
C GLY A 70 -15.90 -14.70 3.78
N PHE A 71 -16.07 -16.00 4.00
CA PHE A 71 -16.87 -16.86 3.16
C PHE A 71 -18.32 -16.36 3.07
N ASN A 72 -18.84 -16.24 1.86
CA ASN A 72 -20.23 -15.85 1.62
C ASN A 72 -20.78 -16.66 0.44
N VAL A 73 -21.90 -17.36 0.64
CA VAL A 73 -22.50 -18.22 -0.40
C VAL A 73 -23.26 -17.42 -1.45
N GLY A 74 -23.75 -16.22 -1.10
CA GLY A 74 -24.56 -15.37 -1.97
C GLY A 74 -23.78 -14.30 -2.74
N HIS A 75 -22.47 -14.19 -2.51
CA HIS A 75 -21.62 -13.16 -3.12
C HIS A 75 -20.31 -13.76 -3.59
N ASN A 76 -19.63 -13.07 -4.51
CA ASN A 76 -18.30 -13.47 -4.93
C ASN A 76 -17.32 -13.40 -3.73
N MET A 77 -16.64 -14.50 -3.46
CA MET A 77 -15.67 -14.62 -2.38
C MET A 77 -14.34 -13.94 -2.67
N ASP A 78 -14.09 -13.46 -3.89
CA ASP A 78 -12.90 -12.66 -4.18
C ASP A 78 -13.13 -11.16 -3.91
N HIS A 79 -14.30 -10.77 -3.37
CA HIS A 79 -14.61 -9.38 -3.11
C HIS A 79 -13.92 -8.88 -1.82
N GLU A 80 -13.04 -7.89 -1.98
CA GLU A 80 -12.25 -7.29 -0.91
C GLU A 80 -12.54 -5.79 -0.81
N TYR A 81 -12.55 -5.28 0.42
CA TYR A 81 -12.72 -3.85 0.70
C TYR A 81 -11.37 -3.22 1.04
N PHE A 82 -11.17 -2.00 0.56
CA PHE A 82 -9.98 -1.21 0.85
C PHE A 82 -10.38 0.14 1.43
N GLY A 83 -9.55 0.66 2.32
CA GLY A 83 -9.74 2.00 2.88
C GLY A 83 -8.43 2.62 3.32
N LEU A 84 -8.53 3.90 3.68
CA LEU A 84 -7.44 4.74 4.16
C LEU A 84 -7.89 5.40 5.47
N GLU A 85 -7.03 5.35 6.47
CA GLU A 85 -7.19 5.99 7.78
C GLU A 85 -5.96 6.84 8.13
#